data_AF-A0A4Q4ZFJ7-F1
#
_entry.id   AF-A0A4Q4ZFJ7-F1
#
_cell.length_a   1.000
_cell.length_b   1.000
_cell.length_c   1.000
_cell.angle_alpha   90.00
_cell.angle_beta   90.00
_cell.angle_gamma   90.00
#
_symmetry.space_group_name_H-M   'P 1'
#
loop_
_entity.id
_entity.type
_entity.pdbx_description
1 polymer ?
#
loop_
_entity_poly.entity_id
_entity_poly.type
_entity_poly.pdbx_seq_one_letter_code
_entity_poly.pdbx_strand_id
1 'polypeptide(L)'
;MGVDILSYLLSDSAFDNGAPWTRLAVGEVRRGLQDILERNYFRRIWIVQEAALGRRICLQIGHISISWHAGDEASRFLRRIKLLEISPLWQTSGLRDIDFKPLTELLEQSVAFRAKQTKKSNSPTWLDIVHSMRNMQSTDPRDKIYGLMGLASPAEVAGFVPNYNLSWEETYRRFHDHACLAALQENKL
;
A
#
# COMPACT_ATOMS: atom_id res chain seq x y z
N MET A 1 -10.81 -9.43 -17.34
CA MET A 1 -10.59 -8.08 -17.89
C MET A 1 -9.73 -7.20 -16.98
N GLY A 2 -10.23 -6.70 -15.84
CA GLY A 2 -9.41 -5.88 -14.93
C GLY A 2 -8.17 -6.63 -14.43
N VAL A 3 -8.34 -7.92 -14.15
CA VAL A 3 -7.25 -8.83 -13.79
C VAL A 3 -6.19 -8.96 -14.89
N ASP A 4 -6.58 -8.95 -16.16
CA ASP A 4 -5.65 -9.04 -17.30
C ASP A 4 -4.81 -7.77 -17.41
N ILE A 5 -5.43 -6.61 -17.14
CA ILE A 5 -4.73 -5.31 -17.07
C ILE A 5 -3.70 -5.33 -15.94
N LEU A 6 -4.10 -5.73 -14.74
CA LEU A 6 -3.18 -5.83 -13.60
C LEU A 6 -2.07 -6.87 -13.85
N SER A 7 -2.38 -7.99 -14.52
CA SER A 7 -1.39 -9.01 -14.86
C SER A 7 -0.38 -8.50 -15.90
N TYR A 8 -0.83 -7.72 -16.88
CA TYR A 8 0.06 -7.04 -17.82
C TYR A 8 0.91 -5.95 -17.15
N LEU A 9 0.34 -5.23 -16.18
CA LEU A 9 1.09 -4.25 -15.41
C LEU A 9 2.13 -4.91 -14.49
N LEU A 10 1.92 -6.15 -14.09
CA LEU A 10 2.89 -6.92 -13.33
C LEU A 10 3.98 -7.56 -14.22
N SER A 11 3.66 -7.85 -15.49
CA SER A 11 4.59 -8.55 -16.39
C SER A 11 5.80 -7.70 -16.80
N ASP A 12 6.80 -8.39 -17.37
CA ASP A 12 7.98 -7.76 -17.96
C ASP A 12 7.76 -7.30 -19.43
N SER A 13 6.53 -7.39 -19.93
CA SER A 13 6.19 -7.00 -21.31
C SER A 13 6.46 -5.52 -21.57
N ALA A 14 7.01 -5.16 -22.73
CA ALA A 14 7.20 -3.75 -23.09
C ALA A 14 5.87 -2.98 -23.05
N PHE A 15 5.90 -1.73 -22.58
CA PHE A 15 4.74 -0.82 -22.63
C PHE A 15 4.56 -0.37 -24.09
N ASP A 16 3.81 -1.17 -24.86
CA ASP A 16 3.63 -1.01 -26.29
C ASP A 16 2.15 -1.09 -26.69
N ASN A 17 1.87 -1.08 -28.00
CA ASN A 17 0.51 -1.17 -28.54
C ASN A 17 -0.19 -2.52 -28.24
N GLY A 18 0.52 -3.48 -27.65
CA GLY A 18 -0.01 -4.77 -27.20
C GLY A 18 -0.69 -4.73 -25.83
N ALA A 19 -0.71 -3.58 -25.14
CA ALA A 19 -1.37 -3.46 -23.85
C ALA A 19 -2.89 -3.79 -23.93
N PRO A 20 -3.47 -4.54 -22.98
CA PRO A 20 -4.86 -5.02 -23.08
C PRO A 20 -5.89 -3.92 -23.32
N TRP A 21 -5.70 -2.76 -22.69
CA TRP A 21 -6.62 -1.63 -22.77
C TRP A 21 -6.59 -0.88 -24.12
N THR A 22 -5.64 -1.17 -25.03
CA THR A 22 -5.63 -0.54 -26.37
C THR A 22 -6.69 -1.13 -27.31
N ARG A 23 -7.20 -2.33 -27.01
CA ARG A 23 -8.16 -3.08 -27.85
C ARG A 23 -9.54 -3.22 -27.22
N LEU A 24 -9.69 -2.79 -25.97
CA LEU A 24 -10.93 -2.91 -25.20
C LEU A 24 -11.72 -1.60 -25.23
N ALA A 25 -13.04 -1.68 -25.10
CA ALA A 25 -13.83 -0.47 -24.94
C ALA A 25 -13.53 0.18 -23.57
N VAL A 26 -13.38 1.51 -23.56
CA VAL A 26 -13.07 2.31 -22.35
C VAL A 26 -13.98 1.95 -21.18
N GLY A 27 -15.28 1.80 -21.43
CA GLY A 27 -16.25 1.44 -20.38
C GLY A 27 -16.02 0.06 -19.78
N GLU A 28 -15.48 -0.90 -20.54
CA GLU A 28 -15.16 -2.22 -20.03
C GLU A 28 -13.87 -2.21 -19.20
N VAL A 29 -12.84 -1.50 -19.69
CA VAL A 29 -11.59 -1.26 -18.95
C VAL A 29 -11.87 -0.65 -17.59
N ARG A 30 -12.68 0.42 -17.58
CA ARG A 30 -13.13 1.10 -16.36
C ARG A 30 -13.81 0.14 -15.39
N ARG A 31 -14.88 -0.53 -15.82
CA ARG A 31 -15.63 -1.46 -14.96
C ARG A 31 -14.73 -2.55 -14.40
N GLY A 32 -13.84 -3.10 -15.22
CA GLY A 32 -12.92 -4.15 -14.81
C GLY A 32 -11.95 -3.71 -13.71
N LEU A 33 -11.41 -2.50 -13.81
CA LEU A 33 -10.49 -1.96 -12.80
C LEU A 33 -11.22 -1.52 -11.53
N GLN A 34 -12.37 -0.85 -11.66
CA GLN A 34 -13.17 -0.42 -10.51
C GLN A 34 -13.67 -1.61 -9.68
N ASP A 35 -14.12 -2.69 -10.33
CA ASP A 35 -14.54 -3.93 -9.66
C ASP A 35 -13.46 -4.50 -8.74
N ILE A 36 -12.18 -4.24 -9.03
CA ILE A 36 -11.05 -4.70 -8.22
C ILE A 36 -10.64 -3.64 -7.21
N LEU A 37 -10.27 -2.45 -7.69
CA LEU A 37 -9.59 -1.40 -6.90
C LEU A 37 -10.51 -0.76 -5.86
N GLU A 38 -11.83 -0.73 -6.10
CA GLU A 38 -12.78 -0.10 -5.18
C GLU A 38 -13.25 -1.04 -4.06
N ARG A 39 -12.82 -2.31 -4.06
CA ARG A 39 -13.20 -3.28 -3.02
C ARG A 39 -12.75 -2.82 -1.65
N ASN A 40 -13.62 -3.00 -0.66
CA ASN A 40 -13.34 -2.71 0.74
C ASN A 40 -12.06 -3.37 1.26
N TYR A 41 -11.65 -4.50 0.69
CA TYR A 41 -10.38 -5.16 0.99
C TYR A 41 -9.18 -4.18 0.96
N PHE A 42 -9.06 -3.39 -0.10
CA PHE A 42 -7.97 -2.43 -0.28
C PHE A 42 -8.07 -1.22 0.64
N ARG A 43 -9.17 -1.07 1.38
CA ARG A 43 -9.38 0.02 2.33
C ARG A 43 -9.05 -0.39 3.76
N ARG A 44 -8.84 -1.67 4.07
CA ARG A 44 -8.66 -2.17 5.45
C ARG A 44 -7.24 -1.93 5.95
N ILE A 45 -7.07 -1.43 7.17
CA ILE A 45 -5.73 -1.18 7.74
C ILE A 45 -4.83 -2.44 7.77
N TRP A 46 -5.41 -3.61 8.02
CA TRP A 46 -4.68 -4.88 8.11
C TRP A 46 -3.98 -5.29 6.82
N ILE A 47 -4.49 -4.88 5.65
CA ILE A 47 -3.86 -5.22 4.37
C ILE A 47 -2.48 -4.59 4.22
N VAL A 48 -2.21 -3.49 4.93
CA VAL A 48 -0.93 -2.79 4.90
C VAL A 48 0.18 -3.67 5.47
N GLN A 49 -0.06 -4.31 6.62
CA GLN A 49 0.89 -5.27 7.19
C GLN A 49 1.07 -6.50 6.32
N GLU A 50 -0.04 -7.07 5.81
CA GLU A 50 -0.01 -8.24 4.94
C GLU A 50 0.84 -8.00 3.69
N ALA A 51 0.65 -6.84 3.04
CA ALA A 51 1.42 -6.46 1.87
C ALA A 51 2.88 -6.14 2.20
N ALA A 52 3.14 -5.39 3.27
CA ALA A 52 4.49 -4.92 3.58
C ALA A 52 5.40 -6.02 4.13
N LEU A 53 4.88 -6.88 5.02
CA LEU A 53 5.64 -7.96 5.65
C LEU A 53 5.79 -9.18 4.73
N GLY A 54 4.81 -9.40 3.83
CA GLY A 54 4.77 -10.52 2.90
C GLY A 54 5.99 -10.57 1.97
N ARG A 55 6.59 -11.77 1.82
CA ARG A 55 7.67 -12.00 0.82
C ARG A 55 7.13 -12.24 -0.58
N ARG A 56 5.95 -12.85 -0.65
CA ARG A 56 5.18 -13.10 -1.86
C ARG A 56 3.74 -12.72 -1.55
N ILE A 57 3.20 -11.78 -2.31
CA ILE A 57 1.84 -11.30 -2.19
C ILE A 57 1.02 -12.01 -3.26
N CYS A 58 -0.16 -12.49 -2.89
CA CYS A 58 -1.12 -13.07 -3.81
C CYS A 58 -2.44 -12.30 -3.72
N LEU A 59 -2.84 -11.68 -4.82
CA LEU A 59 -4.15 -11.07 -4.98
C LEU A 59 -5.08 -12.09 -5.64
N GLN A 60 -6.02 -12.62 -4.86
CA GLN A 60 -7.05 -13.54 -5.33
C GLN A 60 -8.33 -12.77 -5.70
N ILE A 61 -8.82 -12.95 -6.93
CA ILE A 61 -10.04 -12.35 -7.45
C ILE A 61 -10.89 -13.45 -8.08
N GLY A 62 -11.86 -13.96 -7.30
CA GLY A 62 -12.67 -15.09 -7.72
C GLY A 62 -11.79 -16.32 -7.99
N HIS A 63 -11.79 -16.80 -9.24
CA HIS A 63 -10.99 -17.94 -9.69
C HIS A 63 -9.60 -17.55 -10.22
N ILE A 64 -9.28 -16.26 -10.31
CA ILE A 64 -8.00 -15.78 -10.85
C ILE A 64 -7.11 -15.28 -9.72
N SER A 65 -5.82 -15.61 -9.80
CA SER A 65 -4.80 -15.20 -8.83
C SER A 65 -3.67 -14.45 -9.55
N ILE A 66 -3.31 -13.27 -9.05
CA ILE A 66 -2.07 -12.59 -9.45
C ILE A 66 -1.12 -12.66 -8.27
N SER A 67 0.13 -13.07 -8.48
CA SER A 67 1.15 -13.12 -7.42
C SER A 67 2.41 -12.39 -7.83
N TRP A 68 3.02 -11.70 -6.87
CA TRP A 68 4.32 -11.06 -7.06
C TRP A 68 5.17 -11.15 -5.80
N HIS A 69 6.48 -11.07 -5.98
CA HIS A 69 7.43 -10.98 -4.90
C HIS A 69 7.60 -9.53 -4.41
N ALA A 70 7.76 -9.38 -3.10
CA ALA A 70 8.15 -8.09 -2.53
C ALA A 70 9.56 -7.70 -3.02
N GLY A 71 9.83 -6.40 -3.12
CA GLY A 71 11.10 -5.88 -3.66
C GLY A 71 10.98 -5.51 -5.13
N ASP A 72 11.81 -6.11 -5.99
CA ASP A 72 11.94 -5.67 -7.39
C ASP A 72 10.66 -5.85 -8.22
N GLU A 73 9.90 -6.94 -8.03
CA GLU A 73 8.62 -7.13 -8.73
C GLU A 73 7.57 -6.12 -8.26
N ALA A 74 7.44 -5.89 -6.96
CA ALA A 74 6.56 -4.85 -6.41
C ALA A 74 6.95 -3.45 -6.91
N SER A 75 8.26 -3.14 -6.94
CA SER A 75 8.80 -1.88 -7.44
C SER A 75 8.50 -1.68 -8.93
N ARG A 76 8.68 -2.74 -9.73
CA ARG A 76 8.34 -2.72 -11.16
C ARG A 76 6.85 -2.52 -11.37
N PHE A 77 6.01 -3.23 -10.63
CA PHE A 77 4.56 -3.11 -10.73
C PHE A 77 4.11 -1.68 -10.39
N LEU A 78 4.62 -1.12 -9.29
CA LEU A 78 4.37 0.27 -8.90
C LEU A 78 4.80 1.26 -9.98
N ARG A 79 6.01 1.10 -10.53
CA ARG A 79 6.51 1.97 -11.61
C ARG A 79 5.63 1.88 -12.86
N ARG A 80 5.14 0.69 -13.21
CA ARG A 80 4.28 0.47 -14.37
C ARG A 80 2.90 1.08 -14.20
N ILE A 81 2.31 1.03 -12.99
CA ILE A 81 1.08 1.77 -12.68
C ILE A 81 1.33 3.28 -12.82
N LYS A 82 2.39 3.82 -12.21
CA LYS A 82 2.72 5.25 -12.32
C LYS A 82 2.92 5.69 -13.78
N LEU A 83 3.58 4.87 -14.60
CA LEU A 83 3.74 5.11 -16.04
C LEU A 83 2.41 5.07 -16.80
N LEU A 84 1.51 4.15 -16.45
CA LEU A 84 0.17 4.07 -17.02
C LEU A 84 -0.58 5.38 -16.78
N GLU A 85 -0.64 5.81 -15.53
CA GLU A 85 -1.41 6.98 -15.09
C GLU A 85 -0.97 8.25 -15.81
N ILE A 86 0.33 8.42 -16.09
CA ILE A 86 0.85 9.60 -16.81
C ILE A 86 0.87 9.44 -18.34
N SER A 87 0.53 8.27 -18.88
CA SER A 87 0.64 8.03 -20.33
C SER A 87 -0.38 8.84 -21.14
N PRO A 88 -0.04 9.33 -22.35
CA PRO A 88 -0.95 10.12 -23.17
C PRO A 88 -2.26 9.40 -23.52
N LEU A 89 -2.18 8.08 -23.75
CA LEU A 89 -3.35 7.24 -24.03
C LEU A 89 -4.29 7.20 -22.81
N TRP A 90 -3.75 7.02 -21.61
CA TRP A 90 -4.57 6.98 -20.40
C TRP A 90 -5.21 8.34 -20.10
N GLN A 91 -4.46 9.41 -20.32
CA GLN A 91 -4.93 10.79 -20.11
C GLN A 91 -6.05 11.19 -21.07
N THR A 92 -6.06 10.67 -22.30
CA THR A 92 -7.07 11.02 -23.33
C THR A 92 -8.21 10.01 -23.46
N SER A 93 -8.07 8.80 -22.90
CA SER A 93 -9.07 7.72 -22.96
C SER A 93 -10.25 7.88 -22.01
N GLY A 94 -10.27 8.94 -21.18
CA GLY A 94 -11.29 9.11 -20.16
C GLY A 94 -11.21 8.04 -19.07
N LEU A 95 -10.01 7.56 -18.73
CA LEU A 95 -9.74 6.61 -17.64
C LEU A 95 -8.96 7.25 -16.46
N ARG A 96 -8.71 8.55 -16.54
CA ARG A 96 -7.88 9.33 -15.59
C ARG A 96 -8.39 9.32 -14.15
N ASP A 97 -9.68 9.15 -13.95
CA ASP A 97 -10.37 9.15 -12.66
C ASP A 97 -10.37 7.76 -11.97
N ILE A 98 -9.79 6.73 -12.59
CA ILE A 98 -9.61 5.44 -11.94
C ILE A 98 -8.57 5.59 -10.83
N ASP A 99 -9.00 5.30 -9.61
CA ASP A 99 -8.17 5.44 -8.42
C ASP A 99 -7.29 4.18 -8.19
N PHE A 100 -6.03 4.25 -8.61
CA PHE A 100 -5.03 3.22 -8.31
C PHE A 100 -4.40 3.36 -6.92
N LYS A 101 -4.70 4.45 -6.19
CA LYS A 101 -4.06 4.78 -4.92
C LYS A 101 -4.09 3.64 -3.91
N PRO A 102 -5.21 2.90 -3.71
CA PRO A 102 -5.24 1.82 -2.74
C PRO A 102 -4.22 0.70 -3.05
N LEU A 103 -3.98 0.41 -4.34
CA LEU A 103 -3.00 -0.59 -4.74
C LEU A 103 -1.57 -0.03 -4.69
N THR A 104 -1.35 1.21 -5.15
CA THR A 104 -0.03 1.82 -5.13
C THR A 104 0.48 2.04 -3.72
N GLU A 105 -0.38 2.42 -2.77
CA GLU A 105 -0.02 2.55 -1.35
C GLU A 105 0.48 1.22 -0.78
N LEU A 106 -0.18 0.10 -1.08
CA LEU A 106 0.29 -1.22 -0.64
C LEU A 106 1.65 -1.60 -1.24
N LEU A 107 1.83 -1.37 -2.54
CA LEU A 107 3.10 -1.63 -3.21
C LEU A 107 4.21 -0.74 -2.65
N GLU A 108 3.92 0.53 -2.37
CA GLU A 108 4.85 1.46 -1.75
C GLU A 108 5.28 0.99 -0.36
N GLN A 109 4.36 0.49 0.46
CA GLN A 109 4.71 -0.06 1.77
C GLN A 109 5.56 -1.33 1.66
N SER A 110 5.26 -2.23 0.71
CA SER A 110 6.12 -3.39 0.43
C SER A 110 7.54 -2.99 0.00
N VAL A 111 7.67 -1.98 -0.87
CA VAL A 111 8.97 -1.50 -1.34
C VAL A 111 9.73 -0.80 -0.21
N ALA A 112 9.07 0.08 0.54
CA ALA A 112 9.67 0.83 1.65
C ALA A 112 10.16 -0.10 2.77
N PHE A 113 9.35 -1.10 3.13
CA PHE A 113 9.73 -2.07 4.17
C PHE A 113 10.97 -2.88 3.77
N ARG A 114 11.07 -3.29 2.50
CA ARG A 114 12.26 -4.00 1.99
C ARG A 114 13.49 -3.09 1.94
N ALA A 115 13.33 -1.84 1.51
CA ALA A 115 14.41 -0.86 1.53
C ALA A 115 14.98 -0.67 2.95
N LYS A 116 14.11 -0.57 3.96
CA LYS A 116 14.46 -0.50 5.39
C LYS A 116 15.29 -1.69 5.85
N GLN A 117 14.93 -2.92 5.45
CA GLN A 117 15.72 -4.13 5.77
C GLN A 117 17.13 -4.10 5.17
N THR A 118 17.31 -3.46 4.01
CA THR A 118 18.62 -3.34 3.34
C THR A 118 19.49 -2.18 3.83
N LYS A 119 19.07 -1.45 4.88
CA LYS A 119 19.76 -0.26 5.45
C LYS A 119 20.05 0.86 4.43
N LYS A 120 19.31 0.93 3.32
CA LYS A 120 19.41 2.03 2.35
C LYS A 120 18.50 3.18 2.77
N SER A 121 19.07 4.23 3.38
CA SER A 121 18.47 5.56 3.66
C SER A 121 17.29 5.64 4.66
N ASN A 122 16.99 6.89 5.07
CA ASN A 122 15.96 7.35 6.01
C ASN A 122 14.65 6.59 5.84
N SER A 123 14.43 5.65 6.75
CA SER A 123 13.18 4.89 6.79
C SER A 123 12.11 5.71 7.48
N PRO A 124 10.84 5.63 7.04
CA PRO A 124 9.75 6.36 7.69
C PRO A 124 9.63 5.95 9.15
N THR A 125 9.37 6.94 10.01
CA THR A 125 9.09 6.73 11.43
C THR A 125 7.73 6.07 11.61
N TRP A 126 7.46 5.53 12.79
CA TRP A 126 6.14 4.99 13.12
C TRP A 126 5.04 6.06 12.99
N LEU A 127 5.35 7.32 13.33
CA LEU A 127 4.45 8.44 13.14
C LEU A 127 4.14 8.69 11.65
N ASP A 128 5.16 8.67 10.78
CA ASP A 128 4.98 8.83 9.33
C ASP A 128 4.08 7.73 8.75
N ILE A 129 4.27 6.49 9.21
CA ILE A 129 3.47 5.33 8.79
C ILE A 129 2.01 5.50 9.25
N VAL A 130 1.77 5.85 10.53
CA VAL A 130 0.41 6.08 11.05
C VAL A 130 -0.26 7.26 10.34
N HIS A 131 0.47 8.34 10.08
CA HIS A 131 -0.06 9.51 9.40
C HIS A 131 -0.43 9.23 7.93
N SER A 132 0.45 8.54 7.20
CA SER A 132 0.20 8.20 5.79
C SER A 132 -1.02 7.29 5.64
N MET A 133 -1.21 6.34 6.56
CA MET A 133 -2.30 5.36 6.52
C MET A 133 -3.59 5.82 7.24
N ARG A 134 -3.66 7.08 7.70
CA ARG A 134 -4.77 7.59 8.54
C ARG A 134 -6.17 7.44 7.92
N ASN A 135 -6.25 7.40 6.59
CA ASN A 135 -7.52 7.29 5.84
C ASN A 135 -7.97 5.84 5.61
N MET A 136 -7.14 4.85 5.98
CA MET A 136 -7.55 3.45 5.94
C MET A 136 -8.68 3.18 6.93
N GLN A 137 -9.56 2.26 6.57
CA GLN A 137 -10.68 1.80 7.35
C GLN A 137 -10.23 0.78 8.39
N SER A 138 -10.80 0.88 9.58
CA SER A 138 -10.62 -0.05 10.68
C SER A 138 -11.93 -0.15 11.46
N THR A 139 -12.36 -1.38 11.76
CA THR A 139 -13.53 -1.59 12.62
C THR A 139 -13.23 -1.14 14.05
N ASP A 140 -12.04 -1.50 14.53
CA ASP A 140 -11.49 -1.00 15.77
C ASP A 140 -10.57 0.19 15.47
N PRO A 141 -10.83 1.41 15.98
CA PRO A 141 -9.95 2.56 15.75
C PRO A 141 -8.51 2.33 16.23
N ARG A 142 -8.30 1.47 17.24
CA ARG A 142 -6.96 1.15 17.78
C ARG A 142 -6.07 0.44 16.77
N ASP A 143 -6.65 -0.25 15.78
CA ASP A 143 -5.92 -0.94 14.73
C ASP A 143 -5.13 0.03 13.84
N LYS A 144 -5.50 1.32 13.78
CA LYS A 144 -4.70 2.34 13.08
C LYS A 144 -3.32 2.56 13.70
N ILE A 145 -3.16 2.21 14.97
CA ILE A 145 -1.88 2.27 15.69
C ILE A 145 -1.29 0.85 15.74
N TYR A 146 -2.01 -0.09 16.34
CA TYR A 146 -1.52 -1.46 16.57
C TYR A 146 -1.26 -2.22 15.26
N GLY A 147 -2.17 -2.07 14.29
CA GLY A 147 -2.07 -2.67 12.97
C GLY A 147 -0.98 -2.08 12.09
N LEU A 148 -0.17 -1.11 12.56
CA LEU A 148 0.99 -0.59 11.83
C LEU A 148 2.31 -0.77 12.58
N MET A 149 2.28 -1.25 13.82
CA MET A 149 3.47 -1.44 14.66
C MET A 149 4.52 -2.37 14.01
N GLY A 150 4.08 -3.40 13.27
CA GLY A 150 4.98 -4.32 12.58
C GLY A 150 5.86 -3.67 11.50
N LEU A 151 5.56 -2.43 11.09
CA LEU A 151 6.29 -1.69 10.05
C LEU A 151 7.26 -0.66 10.63
N ALA A 152 7.06 -0.29 11.89
CA ALA A 152 7.96 0.57 12.65
C ALA A 152 9.29 -0.14 12.97
N SER A 153 10.33 0.62 13.34
CA SER A 153 11.56 -0.02 13.81
C SER A 153 11.35 -0.64 15.20
N PRO A 154 12.08 -1.72 15.57
CA PRO A 154 11.95 -2.31 16.90
C PRO A 154 12.22 -1.33 18.05
N ALA A 155 13.10 -0.34 17.83
CA ALA A 155 13.41 0.70 18.82
C ALA A 155 12.22 1.64 19.03
N GLU A 156 11.53 2.03 17.96
CA GLU A 156 10.36 2.93 18.04
C GLU A 156 9.16 2.29 18.70
N VAL A 157 8.98 0.97 18.67
CA VAL A 157 7.84 0.31 19.34
C VAL A 157 8.23 -0.33 20.67
N ALA A 158 9.48 -0.17 21.11
CA ALA A 158 9.97 -0.75 22.34
C ALA A 158 9.12 -0.27 23.54
N GLY A 159 8.60 -1.22 24.32
CA GLY A 159 7.75 -0.93 25.48
C GLY A 159 6.30 -0.55 25.13
N PHE A 160 5.95 -0.44 23.86
CA PHE A 160 4.56 -0.26 23.42
C PHE A 160 3.97 -1.63 23.07
N VAL A 161 2.97 -2.07 23.83
CA VAL A 161 2.30 -3.37 23.62
C VAL A 161 0.82 -3.14 23.34
N PRO A 162 0.24 -3.77 22.29
CA PRO A 162 -1.19 -3.70 22.03
C PRO A 162 -2.01 -4.11 23.25
N ASN A 163 -2.96 -3.26 23.65
CA ASN A 163 -3.86 -3.53 24.77
C ASN A 163 -5.28 -3.11 24.42
N TYR A 164 -6.09 -4.08 23.98
CA TYR A 164 -7.49 -3.88 23.60
C TYR A 164 -8.44 -3.76 24.82
N ASN A 165 -7.92 -3.76 26.05
CA ASN A 165 -8.71 -3.39 27.23
C ASN A 165 -8.74 -1.87 27.46
N LEU A 166 -7.89 -1.09 26.76
CA LEU A 166 -7.90 0.38 26.83
C LEU A 166 -8.95 0.96 25.89
N SER A 167 -9.50 2.12 26.23
CA SER A 167 -10.31 2.87 25.27
C SER A 167 -9.45 3.33 24.09
N TRP A 168 -10.09 3.67 22.97
CA TRP A 168 -9.35 4.14 21.80
C TRP A 168 -8.65 5.48 22.07
N GLU A 169 -9.29 6.37 22.85
CA GLU A 169 -8.72 7.66 23.26
C GLU A 169 -7.41 7.45 24.03
N GLU A 170 -7.42 6.50 24.97
CA GLU A 170 -6.26 6.17 25.77
C GLU A 170 -5.13 5.58 24.93
N THR A 171 -5.44 4.68 23.99
CA THR A 171 -4.45 4.15 23.05
C THR A 171 -3.80 5.25 22.21
N TYR A 172 -4.60 6.19 21.69
CA TYR A 172 -4.11 7.31 20.90
C TYR A 172 -3.27 8.29 21.71
N ARG A 173 -3.67 8.58 22.96
CA ARG A 173 -2.89 9.40 23.90
C ARG A 173 -1.54 8.78 24.18
N ARG A 174 -1.50 7.49 24.49
CA ARG A 174 -0.24 6.75 24.70
C ARG A 174 0.66 6.79 23.47
N PHE A 175 0.09 6.64 22.28
CA PHE A 175 0.86 6.74 21.02
C PHE A 175 1.41 8.15 20.81
N HIS A 176 0.59 9.18 21.04
CA HIS A 176 1.02 10.58 20.96
C HIS A 176 2.21 10.86 21.88
N ASP A 177 2.08 10.51 23.18
CA ASP A 177 3.13 10.76 24.17
C ASP A 177 4.45 10.03 23.79
N HIS A 178 4.32 8.81 23.27
CA HIS A 178 5.45 8.02 22.77
C HIS A 178 6.13 8.68 21.56
N ALA A 179 5.35 9.14 20.58
CA ALA A 179 5.86 9.82 19.39
C ALA A 179 6.54 11.17 19.73
N CYS A 180 5.99 11.93 20.68
CA CYS A 180 6.60 13.17 21.17
C CYS A 180 7.97 12.91 21.83
N LEU A 181 8.10 11.86 22.65
CA LEU A 181 9.35 11.50 23.28
C LEU A 181 10.42 11.11 22.24
N ALA A 182 10.04 10.35 21.21
CA ALA A 182 10.94 9.98 20.13
C ALA A 182 11.46 11.22 19.37
N ALA A 183 10.57 12.14 18.98
CA ALA A 183 10.94 13.38 18.30
C ALA A 183 11.87 14.29 19.14
N LEU A 184 11.71 14.30 20.46
CA LEU A 184 12.59 15.05 21.36
C LEU A 184 13.97 14.40 21.55
N GLN A 185 14.10 13.09 21.34
CA GLN A 185 15.38 12.36 21.42
C GLN A 185 16.19 12.51 20.13
N GLU A 186 15.55 12.57 18.96
CA GLU A 186 16.20 12.82 17.67
C GLU A 186 16.87 14.21 17.60
N ASN A 187 16.32 15.21 18.28
CA ASN A 187 16.87 16.58 18.35
C ASN A 187 18.09 16.75 19.29
N LYS A 188 18.57 15.67 19.92
CA LYS A 188 19.72 15.70 20.85
C LYS A 188 21.01 15.07 20.28
N LEU A 189 21.01 14.70 19.01
CA LEU A 189 22.16 14.18 18.25
C LEU A 189 22.56 15.19 17.17
#